data_AF-A0A2H0KZH1-F1
#
_entry.id   AF-A0A2H0KZH1-F1
#
_cell.length_a   1.000
_cell.length_b   1.000
_cell.length_c   1.000
_cell.angle_alpha   90.00
_cell.angle_beta   90.00
_cell.angle_gamma   90.00
#
_symmetry.space_group_name_H-M   'P 1'
#
loop_
_entity.id
_entity.type
_entity.pdbx_description
1 polymer ?
#
loop_
_entity_poly.entity_id
_entity_poly.type
_entity_poly.pdbx_seq_one_letter_code
_entity_poly.pdbx_strand_id
1 'polypeptide(L)'
;MKSCLRCHQSFEITDSDRSFYSELDVPEPTQCPQCREIRRLIWRNERTLYKRKCDATGKEIISVFHNDAPFPVYDNEYWYGDGWSALEYGRAYDFSRPFFEQFQELMHAVPQLSRSAINNQNCNYVN
;
A
#
# COMPACT_ATOMS: atom_id res chain seq x y z
N MET A 1 28.46 -14.55 -8.00
CA MET A 1 27.02 -14.42 -8.32
C MET A 1 26.20 -15.14 -7.25
N LYS A 2 25.09 -14.54 -6.80
CA LYS A 2 24.15 -15.16 -5.85
C LYS A 2 22.91 -15.66 -6.59
N SER A 3 22.23 -16.68 -6.05
CA SER A 3 20.92 -17.13 -6.57
C SER A 3 19.79 -16.46 -5.78
N CYS A 4 18.78 -15.95 -6.49
CA CYS A 4 17.61 -15.32 -5.88
C CYS A 4 16.72 -16.36 -5.19
N LEU A 5 16.37 -16.15 -3.92
CA LEU A 5 15.50 -17.08 -3.19
C LEU A 5 14.07 -17.22 -3.74
N ARG A 6 13.61 -16.29 -4.59
CA ARG A 6 12.24 -16.27 -5.13
C ARG A 6 12.14 -16.83 -6.55
N CYS A 7 12.98 -16.36 -7.47
CA CYS A 7 12.93 -16.77 -8.88
C CYS A 7 14.09 -17.69 -9.28
N HIS A 8 15.00 -18.00 -8.35
CA HIS A 8 16.19 -18.84 -8.56
C HIS A 8 17.19 -18.35 -9.62
N GLN A 9 16.93 -17.20 -10.26
CA GLN A 9 17.85 -16.57 -11.20
C GLN A 9 19.12 -16.09 -10.49
N SER A 10 20.25 -16.18 -11.20
CA SER A 10 21.51 -15.60 -10.75
C SER A 10 21.45 -14.08 -10.84
N PHE A 11 21.98 -13.39 -9.82
CA PHE A 11 22.18 -11.95 -9.84
C PHE A 11 23.53 -11.59 -9.21
N GLU A 12 24.03 -10.43 -9.60
CA GLU A 12 25.31 -9.91 -9.13
C GLU A 12 25.10 -8.92 -7.97
N ILE A 13 26.06 -8.92 -7.05
CA ILE A 13 26.25 -7.90 -6.02
C ILE A 13 27.69 -7.46 -6.20
N THR A 14 27.87 -6.24 -6.70
CA THR A 14 29.18 -5.66 -7.01
C THR A 14 29.92 -5.29 -5.71
N ASP A 15 31.22 -5.06 -5.77
CA ASP A 15 32.00 -4.64 -4.60
C ASP A 15 31.58 -3.25 -4.08
N SER A 16 31.08 -2.40 -4.98
CA SER A 16 30.45 -1.12 -4.62
C SER A 16 29.17 -1.35 -3.82
N ASP A 17 28.32 -2.29 -4.24
CA ASP A 17 27.10 -2.65 -3.49
C ASP A 17 27.46 -3.17 -2.09
N ARG A 18 28.49 -4.03 -1.97
CA ARG A 18 28.94 -4.57 -0.67
C ARG A 18 29.45 -3.48 0.26
N SER A 19 30.25 -2.56 -0.27
CA SER A 19 30.75 -1.41 0.48
C SER A 19 29.59 -0.55 0.99
N PHE A 20 28.60 -0.29 0.14
CA PHE A 20 27.39 0.46 0.52
C PHE A 20 26.57 -0.24 1.61
N TYR A 21 26.33 -1.55 1.49
CA TYR A 21 25.61 -2.29 2.53
C TYR A 21 26.36 -2.34 3.86
N SER A 22 27.70 -2.45 3.82
CA SER A 22 28.55 -2.42 5.01
C SER A 22 28.57 -1.05 5.69
N GLU A 23 28.59 0.04 4.92
CA GLU A 23 28.56 1.42 5.45
C GLU A 23 27.24 1.70 6.19
N LEU A 24 26.13 1.18 5.68
CA LEU A 24 24.81 1.31 6.28
C LEU A 24 24.51 0.29 7.40
N ASP A 25 25.43 -0.63 7.70
CA ASP A 25 25.23 -1.75 8.63
C ASP A 25 23.96 -2.58 8.33
N VAL A 26 23.73 -2.89 7.05
CA VAL A 26 22.58 -3.69 6.58
C VAL A 26 23.01 -4.95 5.84
N PRO A 27 22.23 -6.03 5.89
CA PRO A 27 22.58 -7.27 5.21
C PRO A 27 22.46 -7.16 3.69
N GLU A 28 23.32 -7.90 2.99
CA GLU A 28 23.24 -8.05 1.54
C GLU A 28 21.90 -8.66 1.09
N PRO A 29 21.38 -8.29 -0.09
CA PRO A 29 20.12 -8.79 -0.59
C PRO A 29 20.13 -10.30 -0.86
N THR A 30 19.05 -10.97 -0.45
CA THR A 30 18.79 -12.39 -0.74
C THR A 30 17.95 -12.60 -2.01
N GLN A 31 17.49 -11.51 -2.63
CA GLN A 31 16.65 -11.52 -3.81
C GLN A 31 17.20 -10.59 -4.88
N CYS A 32 16.99 -10.98 -6.14
CA CYS A 32 17.39 -10.16 -7.29
C CYS A 32 16.66 -8.80 -7.29
N PRO A 33 17.20 -7.77 -7.99
CA PRO A 33 16.60 -6.44 -8.05
C PRO A 33 15.11 -6.43 -8.40
N GLN A 34 14.71 -7.21 -9.41
CA GLN A 34 13.31 -7.31 -9.85
C GLN A 34 12.39 -7.91 -8.77
N CYS A 35 12.81 -8.98 -8.08
CA CYS A 35 12.00 -9.57 -7.01
C CYS A 35 11.83 -8.62 -5.82
N ARG A 36 12.87 -7.83 -5.50
CA ARG A 36 12.79 -6.78 -4.48
C ARG A 36 11.84 -5.66 -4.92
N GLU A 37 11.87 -5.29 -6.19
CA GLU A 37 10.97 -4.29 -6.76
C GLU A 37 9.50 -4.73 -6.66
N ILE A 38 9.18 -5.95 -7.09
CA ILE A 38 7.82 -6.50 -6.97
C ILE A 38 7.34 -6.44 -5.52
N ARG A 39 8.20 -6.79 -4.55
CA ARG A 39 7.85 -6.70 -3.12
C ARG A 39 7.59 -5.27 -2.66
N ARG A 40 8.38 -4.29 -3.13
CA ARG A 40 8.14 -2.87 -2.81
C ARG A 40 6.84 -2.35 -3.41
N LEU A 41 6.48 -2.84 -4.60
CA LEU A 41 5.33 -2.39 -5.36
C LEU A 41 4.04 -3.17 -5.09
N ILE A 42 4.08 -4.26 -4.31
CA ILE A 42 2.89 -5.12 -4.07
C ILE A 42 1.70 -4.36 -3.44
N TRP A 43 1.99 -3.30 -2.69
CA TRP A 43 1.00 -2.44 -2.04
C TRP A 43 0.65 -1.20 -2.86
N ARG A 44 1.26 -1.01 -4.03
CA ARG A 44 0.97 0.10 -4.92
C ARG A 44 -0.08 -0.37 -5.92
N ASN A 45 -1.23 0.32 -5.92
CA ASN A 45 -2.22 0.10 -6.96
C ASN A 45 -1.64 0.42 -8.34
N GLU A 46 -2.18 -0.26 -9.33
CA GLU A 46 -1.99 0.07 -10.73
C GLU A 46 -2.44 1.52 -10.98
N ARG A 47 -1.83 2.19 -11.97
CA ARG A 47 -2.12 3.59 -12.32
C ARG A 47 -3.48 3.78 -13.02
N THR A 48 -4.45 2.92 -12.69
CA THR A 48 -5.79 2.92 -13.25
C THR A 48 -6.69 3.75 -12.35
N LEU A 49 -7.48 4.62 -12.96
CA LEU A 49 -8.44 5.46 -12.26
C LEU A 49 -9.85 4.99 -12.58
N TYR A 50 -10.64 4.79 -11.53
CA TYR A 50 -12.01 4.31 -11.59
C TYR A 50 -12.96 5.40 -11.14
N LYS A 51 -14.13 5.46 -11.79
CA LYS A 51 -15.29 6.19 -11.26
C LYS A 51 -15.99 5.30 -10.24
N ARG A 52 -16.14 5.79 -9.01
CA ARG A 52 -16.86 5.12 -7.93
C ARG A 52 -17.59 6.14 -7.07
N LYS A 53 -18.41 5.67 -6.13
CA LYS A 53 -18.96 6.53 -5.07
C LYS A 53 -18.03 6.51 -3.85
N CYS A 54 -17.94 7.65 -3.17
CA CYS A 54 -17.34 7.73 -1.84
C CYS A 54 -18.23 6.95 -0.86
N ASP A 55 -17.65 6.07 -0.06
CA ASP A 55 -18.44 5.20 0.84
C ASP A 55 -18.98 5.97 2.06
N ALA A 56 -18.43 7.14 2.37
CA ALA A 56 -18.95 8.01 3.44
C ALA A 56 -20.07 8.95 2.96
N THR A 57 -19.87 9.62 1.81
CA THR A 57 -20.74 10.72 1.36
C THR A 57 -21.67 10.35 0.20
N GLY A 58 -21.41 9.24 -0.49
CA GLY A 58 -22.13 8.83 -1.70
C GLY A 58 -21.80 9.65 -2.95
N LYS A 59 -20.94 10.68 -2.85
CA LYS A 59 -20.49 11.53 -3.96
C LYS A 59 -19.76 10.71 -5.01
N GLU A 60 -19.99 11.00 -6.29
CA GLU A 60 -19.20 10.40 -7.37
C GLU A 60 -17.77 10.97 -7.37
N ILE A 61 -16.79 10.08 -7.35
CA ILE A 61 -15.37 10.40 -7.25
C ILE A 61 -14.52 9.57 -8.21
N ILE A 62 -13.30 10.06 -8.43
CA ILE A 62 -12.23 9.29 -9.07
C ILE A 62 -11.37 8.65 -7.98
N SER A 63 -11.04 7.37 -8.13
CA SER A 63 -10.20 6.63 -7.18
C SER A 63 -9.26 5.66 -7.89
N VAL A 64 -8.14 5.31 -7.24
CA VAL A 64 -7.30 4.18 -7.66
C VAL A 64 -7.88 2.80 -7.30
N PHE A 65 -8.98 2.77 -6.55
CA PHE A 65 -9.62 1.53 -6.13
C PHE A 65 -10.88 1.27 -6.97
N HIS A 66 -11.02 0.05 -7.49
CA HIS A 66 -12.24 -0.42 -8.13
C HIS A 66 -13.42 -0.49 -7.13
N ASN A 67 -14.66 -0.53 -7.63
CA ASN A 67 -15.85 -0.65 -6.77
C ASN A 67 -15.86 -1.93 -5.91
N ASP A 68 -15.16 -2.98 -6.33
CA ASP A 68 -15.08 -4.27 -5.61
C ASP A 68 -13.98 -4.29 -4.53
N ALA A 69 -13.39 -3.14 -4.19
CA ALA A 69 -12.40 -3.06 -3.13
C ALA A 69 -12.98 -3.57 -1.79
N PRO A 70 -12.25 -4.40 -1.03
CA PRO A 70 -12.78 -5.05 0.17
C PRO A 70 -12.86 -4.12 1.40
N PHE A 71 -12.55 -2.83 1.23
CA PHE A 71 -12.54 -1.80 2.27
C PHE A 71 -13.28 -0.55 1.80
N PRO A 72 -13.78 0.28 2.74
CA PRO A 72 -14.33 1.58 2.42
C PRO A 72 -13.29 2.50 1.79
N VAL A 73 -13.72 3.35 0.87
CA VAL A 73 -12.88 4.36 0.21
C VAL A 73 -13.50 5.73 0.38
N TYR A 74 -12.71 6.63 0.96
CA TYR A 74 -13.12 8.00 1.21
C TYR A 74 -12.46 8.96 0.22
N ASP A 75 -13.21 9.97 -0.18
CA ASP A 75 -12.68 11.05 -1.00
C ASP A 75 -11.71 11.94 -0.22
N ASN A 76 -10.85 12.68 -0.93
CA ASN A 76 -9.82 13.52 -0.31
C ASN A 76 -10.42 14.59 0.64
N GLU A 77 -11.55 15.21 0.29
CA GLU A 77 -12.15 16.27 1.12
C GLU A 77 -12.67 15.68 2.44
N TYR A 78 -13.36 14.54 2.37
CA TYR A 78 -13.85 13.85 3.57
C TYR A 78 -12.71 13.24 4.40
N TRP A 79 -11.70 12.67 3.73
CA TRP A 79 -10.55 12.04 4.39
C TRP A 79 -9.78 13.03 5.27
N TYR A 80 -9.54 14.24 4.77
CA TYR A 80 -8.81 15.29 5.50
C TYR A 80 -9.71 16.18 6.36
N GLY A 81 -11.02 15.95 6.35
CA GLY A 81 -11.96 16.63 7.24
C GLY A 81 -12.10 15.93 8.59
N ASP A 82 -13.01 16.44 9.41
CA ASP A 82 -13.27 15.94 10.78
C ASP A 82 -14.38 14.87 10.83
N GLY A 83 -14.77 14.32 9.67
CA GLY A 83 -15.93 13.44 9.55
C GLY A 83 -15.70 12.00 10.02
N TRP A 84 -14.44 11.61 10.26
CA TRP A 84 -14.05 10.26 10.67
C TRP A 84 -12.72 10.28 11.43
N SER A 85 -12.41 9.22 12.19
CA SER A 85 -11.09 9.06 12.82
C SER A 85 -10.59 7.62 12.74
N ALA A 86 -9.31 7.45 12.39
CA ALA A 86 -8.68 6.12 12.35
C ALA A 86 -8.72 5.40 13.71
N LEU A 87 -8.80 6.15 14.82
CA LEU A 87 -8.85 5.58 16.18
C LEU A 87 -10.18 4.87 16.46
N GLU A 88 -11.26 5.21 15.74
CA GLU A 88 -12.58 4.58 15.91
C GLU A 88 -12.58 3.10 15.50
N TYR A 89 -11.61 2.69 14.68
CA TYR A 89 -11.46 1.31 14.21
C TYR A 89 -10.55 0.46 15.11
N GLY A 90 -10.05 1.04 16.20
CA GLY A 90 -9.25 0.35 17.20
C GLY A 90 -10.02 -0.83 17.82
N ARG A 91 -9.33 -1.96 17.98
CA ARG A 91 -9.90 -3.19 18.55
C ARG A 91 -8.89 -3.86 19.47
N ALA A 92 -9.38 -4.56 20.48
CA ALA A 92 -8.53 -5.42 21.30
C ALA A 92 -8.00 -6.59 20.47
N TYR A 93 -6.76 -7.02 20.75
CA TYR A 93 -6.18 -8.20 20.11
C TYR A 93 -6.64 -9.48 20.80
N ASP A 94 -7.14 -10.44 20.03
CA ASP A 94 -7.56 -11.75 20.53
C ASP A 94 -6.45 -12.79 20.34
N PHE A 95 -5.81 -13.19 21.43
CA PHE A 95 -4.73 -14.19 21.42
C PHE A 95 -5.19 -15.61 21.08
N SER A 96 -6.50 -15.88 21.04
CA SER A 96 -7.05 -17.19 20.65
C SER A 96 -7.11 -17.38 19.14
N ARG A 97 -6.95 -16.31 18.35
CA ARG A 97 -7.07 -16.31 16.89
C ARG A 97 -5.75 -15.99 16.19
N PRO A 98 -5.53 -16.50 14.96
CA PRO A 98 -4.36 -16.12 14.16
C PRO A 98 -4.27 -14.60 13.92
N PHE A 99 -3.06 -14.06 13.97
CA PHE A 99 -2.81 -12.63 13.78
C PHE A 99 -3.29 -12.12 12.41
N PHE A 100 -2.94 -12.82 11.32
CA PHE A 100 -3.20 -12.32 9.96
C PHE A 100 -4.68 -12.24 9.61
N GLU A 101 -5.53 -13.08 10.21
CA GLU A 101 -6.99 -12.99 10.03
C GLU A 101 -7.55 -11.71 10.67
N GLN A 102 -7.21 -11.49 11.94
CA GLN A 102 -7.61 -10.28 12.66
C GLN A 102 -7.06 -9.00 12.00
N PHE A 103 -5.83 -9.08 11.49
CA PHE A 103 -5.20 -7.98 10.77
C PHE A 103 -5.90 -7.71 9.44
N GLN A 104 -6.26 -8.74 8.67
CA GLN A 104 -7.02 -8.58 7.43
C GLN A 104 -8.42 -7.99 7.69
N GLU A 105 -9.11 -8.44 8.74
CA GLU A 105 -10.37 -7.85 9.19
C GLU A 105 -10.21 -6.36 9.56
N LEU A 106 -9.06 -5.97 10.12
CA LEU A 106 -8.75 -4.58 10.38
C LEU A 106 -8.52 -3.79 9.10
N MET A 107 -7.71 -4.33 8.20
CA MET A 107 -7.46 -3.72 6.90
C MET A 107 -8.72 -3.53 6.06
N HIS A 108 -9.69 -4.45 6.15
CA HIS A 108 -10.97 -4.36 5.43
C HIS A 108 -11.96 -3.38 6.08
N ALA A 109 -11.85 -3.16 7.40
CA ALA A 109 -12.73 -2.22 8.10
C ALA A 109 -12.25 -0.77 7.97
N VAL A 110 -10.94 -0.53 8.01
CA VAL A 110 -10.37 0.82 7.99
C VAL A 110 -10.47 1.42 6.57
N PRO A 111 -11.05 2.62 6.42
CA PRO A 111 -11.15 3.29 5.12
C PRO A 111 -9.79 3.57 4.49
N GLN A 112 -9.76 3.62 3.16
CA GLN A 112 -8.59 4.04 2.37
C GLN A 112 -8.84 5.38 1.67
N LEU A 113 -7.80 6.19 1.56
CA LEU A 113 -7.83 7.44 0.81
C LEU A 113 -7.94 7.14 -0.69
N SER A 114 -8.93 7.73 -1.36
CA SER A 114 -9.24 7.42 -2.76
C SER A 114 -8.10 7.68 -3.75
N ARG A 115 -7.27 8.70 -3.50
CA ARG A 115 -6.14 9.15 -4.35
C ARG A 115 -5.07 9.83 -3.50
N SER A 116 -3.80 9.57 -3.78
CA SER A 116 -2.64 10.18 -3.10
C SER A 116 -2.22 11.53 -3.70
N ALA A 117 -3.18 12.41 -3.99
CA ALA A 117 -2.92 13.72 -4.58
C ALA A 117 -3.36 14.88 -3.68
N ILE A 118 -2.55 15.94 -3.64
CA ILE A 118 -2.73 17.10 -2.76
C ILE A 118 -2.71 18.36 -3.62
N ASN A 119 -3.56 19.34 -3.30
CA ASN A 119 -3.62 20.66 -3.95
C ASN A 119 -3.89 20.65 -5.47
N ASN A 120 -4.56 19.62 -5.98
CA ASN A 120 -5.00 19.62 -7.38
C ASN A 120 -6.06 20.71 -7.61
N GLN A 121 -5.86 21.55 -8.61
CA GLN A 121 -6.84 22.54 -9.05
C GLN A 121 -7.43 22.11 -10.39
N ASN A 122 -8.76 22.00 -10.46
CA ASN A 122 -9.52 21.68 -11.66
C ASN A 122 -9.16 20.35 -12.36
N CYS A 123 -8.38 19.46 -11.71
CA CYS A 123 -8.03 18.15 -12.25
C CYS A 123 -8.18 17.04 -11.21
N ASN A 124 -9.12 16.13 -11.46
CA ASN A 124 -9.39 14.98 -10.59
C ASN A 124 -8.74 13.67 -11.08
N TYR A 125 -8.09 13.69 -12.24
CA TYR A 125 -7.48 12.50 -12.87
C TYR A 125 -5.99 12.40 -12.54
N VAL A 126 -5.66 12.46 -11.25
CA VAL A 126 -4.28 12.38 -10.73
C VAL A 126 -4.31 11.49 -9.48
N ASN A 127 -3.25 10.70 -9.28
CA ASN A 127 -3.03 9.91 -8.06
C ASN A 127 -1.61 10.10 -7.54
#